data_AF-A0A7C6NJP9-F1
#
_entry.id   AF-A0A7C6NJP9-F1
#
_cell.length_a   1.000
_cell.length_b   1.000
_cell.length_c   1.000
_cell.angle_alpha   90.00
_cell.angle_beta   90.00
_cell.angle_gamma   90.00
#
_symmetry.space_group_name_H-M   'P 1'
#
loop_
_entity.id
_entity.type
_entity.pdbx_description
1 polymer ?
#
loop_
_entity_poly.entity_id
_entity_poly.type
_entity_poly.pdbx_seq_one_letter_code
_entity_poly.pdbx_strand_id
1 'polypeptide(L)'
;SLCLASSAKVELAMPFKDPVINGETVRSWGAFTFAKGSEDLRDAVNKELAEFKKTQEWKDILSRYGFSELDQSASMTKTTADLCAAH
;
A
#
# COMPACT_ATOMS: atom_id res chain seq x y z
N SER A 1 -5.09 22.51 -1.47
CA SER A 1 -5.88 21.34 -1.86
C SER A 1 -5.28 20.72 -3.11
N LEU A 2 -4.56 19.61 -2.99
CA LEU A 2 -4.09 18.86 -4.16
C LEU A 2 -5.31 18.28 -4.88
N CYS A 3 -5.53 18.72 -6.11
CA CYS A 3 -6.60 18.27 -6.97
C CYS A 3 -6.11 17.03 -7.74
N LEU A 4 -6.47 15.82 -7.28
CA LEU A 4 -6.41 14.62 -8.12
C LEU A 4 -7.57 14.71 -9.11
N ALA A 5 -7.31 15.34 -10.25
CA ALA A 5 -8.23 15.32 -11.37
C ALA A 5 -8.36 13.88 -11.87
N SER A 6 -9.46 13.21 -11.51
CA SER A 6 -9.89 11.97 -12.16
C SER A 6 -10.24 12.29 -13.62
N SER A 7 -9.22 12.29 -14.48
CA SER A 7 -9.42 12.35 -15.92
C SER A 7 -9.62 10.92 -16.40
N ALA A 8 -10.79 10.65 -16.99
CA ALA A 8 -11.15 9.37 -17.64
C ALA A 8 -10.27 9.00 -18.87
N LYS A 9 -9.03 9.50 -18.92
CA LYS A 9 -8.05 9.31 -19.99
C LYS A 9 -6.82 8.50 -19.55
N VAL A 10 -6.76 8.09 -18.29
CA VAL A 10 -5.67 7.26 -17.76
C VAL A 10 -6.24 5.88 -17.48
N GLU A 11 -5.80 4.90 -18.27
CA GLU A 11 -6.08 3.48 -18.08
C GLU A 11 -4.79 2.78 -17.62
N LEU A 12 -4.94 1.74 -16.79
CA LEU A 12 -3.82 0.88 -16.42
C LEU A 12 -3.21 0.25 -17.69
N ALA A 13 -1.94 0.52 -17.95
CA ALA A 13 -1.23 -0.08 -19.07
C ALA A 13 -1.06 -1.59 -18.83
N MET A 14 -1.78 -2.42 -19.59
CA MET A 14 -1.60 -3.88 -19.57
C MET A 14 -0.70 -4.33 -20.74
N PRO A 15 0.25 -5.26 -20.52
CA PRO A 15 0.56 -5.93 -19.25
C PRO A 15 1.47 -5.07 -18.35
N PHE A 16 1.01 -4.77 -17.14
CA PHE A 16 1.85 -4.16 -16.11
C PHE A 16 2.70 -5.26 -15.45
N LYS A 17 4.01 -5.09 -15.43
CA LYS A 17 4.95 -5.96 -14.71
C LYS A 17 5.59 -5.16 -13.58
N ASP A 18 5.71 -5.80 -12.43
CA ASP A 18 6.37 -5.19 -11.28
C ASP A 18 7.84 -4.87 -11.59
N PRO A 19 8.36 -3.75 -11.05
CA PRO A 19 9.74 -3.37 -11.31
C PRO A 19 10.68 -4.38 -10.66
N VAL A 20 11.78 -4.67 -11.37
CA VAL A 20 12.82 -5.59 -10.92
C VAL A 20 14.09 -4.81 -10.62
N ILE A 21 14.60 -4.92 -9.41
CA ILE A 21 15.86 -4.31 -8.96
C ILE A 21 16.78 -5.44 -8.53
N ASN A 22 17.98 -5.51 -9.10
CA ASN A 22 18.96 -6.57 -8.79
C ASN A 22 18.45 -8.01 -8.97
N GLY A 23 17.49 -8.22 -9.86
CA GLY A 23 16.88 -9.54 -10.09
C GLY A 23 15.71 -9.88 -9.17
N GLU A 24 15.38 -9.00 -8.22
CA GLU A 24 14.25 -9.16 -7.31
C GLU A 24 13.09 -8.23 -7.67
N THR A 25 11.87 -8.76 -7.63
CA THR A 25 10.66 -7.97 -7.83
C THR A 25 10.41 -7.07 -6.62
N VAL A 26 10.35 -5.75 -6.85
CA VAL A 26 10.12 -4.75 -5.80
C VAL A 26 8.75 -4.12 -6.00
N ARG A 27 7.86 -4.23 -5.01
CA ARG A 27 6.57 -3.54 -5.00
C ARG A 27 6.23 -3.08 -3.59
N SER A 28 5.65 -1.89 -3.49
CA SER A 28 5.15 -1.32 -2.25
C SER A 28 3.72 -0.85 -2.45
N TRP A 29 2.89 -1.03 -1.43
CA TRP A 29 1.47 -0.68 -1.42
C TRP A 29 1.15 0.47 -0.44
N GLY A 30 2.17 1.30 -0.16
CA GLY A 30 2.10 2.37 0.83
C GLY A 30 2.42 1.90 2.24
N ALA A 31 2.94 2.82 3.06
CA ALA A 31 3.29 2.57 4.46
C ALA A 31 3.14 3.86 5.28
N PHE A 32 2.88 3.69 6.57
CA PHE A 32 2.96 4.78 7.55
C PHE A 32 4.34 4.78 8.19
N THR A 33 4.94 5.96 8.32
CA THR A 33 6.24 6.13 8.98
C THR A 33 6.07 6.92 10.27
N PHE A 34 6.88 6.59 11.26
CA PHE A 34 6.85 7.19 12.59
C PHE A 34 8.25 7.65 12.97
N ALA A 35 8.34 8.65 13.84
CA ALA A 35 9.62 9.10 14.37
C ALA A 35 10.30 7.97 15.19
N LYS A 36 11.64 7.96 15.19
CA LYS A 36 12.40 7.05 16.07
C LYS A 36 12.05 7.33 17.53
N GLY A 37 11.86 6.28 18.34
CA GLY A 37 11.43 6.43 19.74
C GLY A 37 9.91 6.55 19.92
N SER A 38 9.12 6.40 18.84
CA SER A 38 7.64 6.40 18.88
C SER A 38 7.05 5.01 18.64
N GLU A 39 7.72 3.95 19.10
CA GLU A 39 7.36 2.56 18.87
C GLU A 39 5.97 2.23 19.42
N ASP A 40 5.62 2.74 20.61
CA ASP A 40 4.30 2.52 21.21
C ASP A 40 3.16 3.09 20.35
N LEU A 41 3.36 4.29 19.77
CA LEU A 41 2.39 4.90 18.87
C LEU A 41 2.27 4.10 17.56
N ARG A 42 3.41 3.72 16.99
CA ARG A 42 3.45 2.86 15.79
C ARG A 42 2.67 1.59 16.02
N ASP A 43 2.88 0.92 17.16
CA ASP A 43 2.27 -0.37 17.47
C ASP A 43 0.76 -0.24 17.74
N ALA A 44 0.34 0.83 18.41
CA ALA A 44 -1.08 1.15 18.56
C ALA A 44 -1.77 1.39 17.20
N VAL A 45 -1.15 2.17 16.31
CA VAL A 45 -1.68 2.41 14.96
C VAL A 45 -1.71 1.12 14.14
N ASN A 46 -0.66 0.29 14.20
CA ASN A 46 -0.61 -0.99 13.49
C ASN A 46 -1.75 -1.92 13.91
N LYS A 47 -2.07 -1.95 15.20
CA LYS A 47 -3.18 -2.76 15.72
C LYS A 47 -4.53 -2.32 15.13
N GLU A 48 -4.85 -1.03 15.20
CA GLU A 48 -6.12 -0.52 14.67
C GLU A 48 -6.17 -0.60 13.14
N LEU A 49 -5.04 -0.35 12.46
CA LEU A 49 -4.93 -0.48 11.02
C LEU A 49 -5.20 -1.92 10.56
N ALA A 50 -4.70 -2.93 11.27
CA ALA A 50 -4.95 -4.33 10.94
C ALA A 50 -6.44 -4.68 10.95
N GLU A 51 -7.21 -4.13 11.88
CA GLU A 51 -8.67 -4.30 11.91
C GLU A 51 -9.35 -3.47 10.82
N PHE A 52 -8.93 -2.22 10.60
CA PHE A 52 -9.51 -1.35 9.58
C PHE A 52 -9.35 -1.90 8.16
N LYS A 53 -8.20 -2.52 7.84
CA LYS A 53 -7.94 -3.14 6.54
C LYS A 53 -8.91 -4.28 6.19
N LYS A 54 -9.64 -4.83 7.16
CA LYS A 54 -10.67 -5.87 6.95
C LYS A 54 -12.02 -5.30 6.50
N THR A 55 -12.22 -3.99 6.61
CA THR A 55 -13.50 -3.33 6.34
C THR A 55 -13.72 -3.03 4.86
N GLN A 56 -14.97 -2.80 4.47
CA GLN A 56 -15.30 -2.34 3.12
C GLN A 56 -14.81 -0.90 2.87
N GLU A 57 -14.84 -0.06 3.90
CA GLU A 57 -14.35 1.33 3.84
C GLU A 57 -12.90 1.41 3.36
N TRP A 58 -12.04 0.50 3.84
CA TRP A 58 -10.65 0.39 3.38
C TRP A 58 -10.55 0.15 1.86
N LYS A 59 -11.35 -0.79 1.34
CA LYS A 59 -11.37 -1.11 -0.10
C LYS A 59 -11.90 0.07 -0.92
N ASP A 60 -12.91 0.75 -0.42
CA ASP A 60 -13.53 1.89 -1.10
C ASP A 60 -12.56 3.08 -1.18
N ILE A 61 -11.79 3.33 -0.10
CA ILE A 61 -10.71 4.33 -0.08
C ILE A 61 -9.65 3.97 -1.13
N LEU A 62 -9.14 2.73 -1.11
CA LEU A 62 -8.08 2.31 -2.04
C LEU A 62 -8.54 2.40 -3.50
N SER A 63 -9.76 1.95 -3.79
CA SER A 63 -10.34 2.00 -5.14
C SER A 63 -10.48 3.44 -5.64
N ARG A 64 -10.88 4.37 -4.77
CA ARG A 64 -11.00 5.80 -5.11
C ARG A 64 -9.66 6.43 -5.52
N TYR A 65 -8.55 5.93 -4.99
CA TYR A 65 -7.20 6.40 -5.30
C TYR A 65 -6.49 5.56 -6.37
N GLY A 66 -7.20 4.67 -7.06
CA GLY A 66 -6.67 3.94 -8.22
C GLY A 66 -5.93 2.64 -7.89
N PHE A 67 -6.03 2.14 -6.66
CA PHE A 67 -5.52 0.81 -6.31
C PHE A 67 -6.49 -0.28 -6.78
N SER A 68 -5.98 -1.22 -7.59
CA SER A 68 -6.76 -2.36 -8.08
C SER A 68 -7.09 -3.37 -6.97
N GLU A 69 -8.03 -4.29 -7.19
CA GLU A 69 -8.29 -5.39 -6.26
C GLU A 69 -7.04 -6.26 -5.99
N LEU A 70 -6.19 -6.39 -7.02
CA LEU A 70 -4.89 -7.06 -6.94
C LEU A 70 -3.95 -6.32 -5.97
N ASP A 71 -3.90 -4.99 -6.03
CA ASP A 71 -3.13 -4.19 -5.07
C ASP A 71 -3.67 -4.35 -3.65
N GLN A 72 -4.99 -4.29 -3.50
CA GLN A 72 -5.65 -4.36 -2.21
C GLN A 72 -5.35 -5.68 -1.51
N SER A 73 -5.44 -6.80 -2.23
CA SER A 73 -5.13 -8.13 -1.72
C SER A 73 -3.63 -8.35 -1.50
N ALA A 74 -2.77 -7.93 -2.44
CA ALA A 74 -1.32 -8.08 -2.32
C ALA A 74 -0.73 -7.27 -1.16
N SER A 75 -1.30 -6.11 -0.83
CA SER A 75 -0.91 -5.27 0.32
C SER A 75 -1.06 -5.94 1.69
N MET A 76 -1.71 -7.11 1.75
CA MET A 76 -1.88 -7.93 2.95
C MET A 76 -0.91 -9.11 3.02
N THR A 77 -0.15 -9.38 1.96
CA THR A 77 0.67 -10.61 1.83
C THR A 77 2.10 -10.47 2.32
N LYS A 78 2.55 -9.24 2.58
CA LYS A 78 3.91 -8.92 3.04
C LYS A 78 3.84 -8.12 4.33
N THR A 79 4.72 -8.44 5.26
CA THR A 79 4.90 -7.69 6.50
C THR A 79 5.94 -6.60 6.34
N THR A 80 5.98 -5.64 7.27
CA THR A 80 7.04 -4.63 7.33
C THR A 80 8.43 -5.26 7.39
N ALA A 81 8.59 -6.36 8.12
CA ALA A 81 9.86 -7.08 8.21
C ALA A 81 10.29 -7.66 6.85
N ASP A 82 9.36 -8.27 6.11
CA ASP A 82 9.62 -8.82 4.78
C ASP A 82 10.10 -7.73 3.80
N LEU A 83 9.49 -6.55 3.87
CA LEU A 83 9.81 -5.44 2.96
C LEU A 83 11.11 -4.73 3.35
N CYS A 84 11.45 -4.67 4.64
CA CYS A 84 12.71 -4.09 5.10
C CYS A 84 13.92 -5.02 4.91
N ALA A 85 13.70 -6.34 4.82
CA ALA A 85 14.77 -7.30 4.57
C ALA A 85 15.24 -7.33 3.10
N ALA A 86 14.44 -6.80 2.18
CA ALA A 86 14.75 -6.75 0.74
C ALA A 86 15.66 -5.55 0.33
N HIS A 87 16.30 -4.88 1.30
CA HIS A 87 17.12 -3.69 1.10
C HIS A 87 18.45 -3.75 1.86
#